data_AF-A0A2E6KFE4-F1
#
_entry.id   AF-A0A2E6KFE4-F1
#
_cell.length_a   1.000
_cell.length_b   1.000
_cell.length_c   1.000
_cell.angle_alpha   90.00
_cell.angle_beta   90.00
_cell.angle_gamma   90.00
#
_symmetry.space_group_name_H-M   'P 1'
#
loop_
_entity.id
_entity.type
_entity.pdbx_description
1 polymer ?
#
loop_
_entity_poly.entity_id
_entity_poly.type
_entity_poly.pdbx_seq_one_letter_code
_entity_poly.pdbx_strand_id
1 'polypeptide(L)'
;MDKKGVGVALGVAVLSGIASVMGGKNKKVFNFSAESWSAGDELPAQIKGMVKEYIESGQNPKGIGSLMPKILSQITVQNQDKGRLIGALNNEARKYTPGAPIVKRKAPKFAGTPFKNLPPLPKGKDEYILRMAPNPNAALTMAHGLGILVNELYVEKYKEAGFKAKSVLRLDDTDPDEKPPLADFYKDKSSLVFQDYKWMSGKDPDITYIASDNYKDHYEGIERLMNMRYKGRMGGGMAYLVEGMPGTSIESNMQRCRAKSVEENIQQFQWLVNNQKSFYVSENGEIVQDDNSPMPEIRLRLSPAIIQELAEDLMSETRAMKFQDAKIMRLCRNPHPRHPDIRLWPTLKYQGPFDDWALNTSHVVRGADLIDQEDFYHFFYPYVFSNWSDWHSNSQLPVFLYWPRFNFIDMDKYLSFEDPKTGKTIGINTMSSSALSKIVKNPPFNGNWEHEDLPTINSLRLKGYKPAEVKRWWFSKFEKKYATSYGRAELLRYPLQERNKDGSVNFNKNWYHGRGIIKVNGLNINFIPPVKSFRKPKFQDMNYEETIGYLNNLVQNCPKDINQWDSSEFEDFMTNLSKGMSKLRLGDLQF
;
A
#
# COMPACT_ATOMS: atom_id res chain seq x y z
N MET A 1 -6.24 -24.87 -35.95
CA MET A 1 -5.63 -26.23 -35.96
C MET A 1 -6.74 -27.25 -35.72
N ASP A 2 -6.82 -28.33 -36.50
CA ASP A 2 -7.86 -29.37 -36.39
C ASP A 2 -7.75 -30.17 -35.08
N LYS A 3 -8.86 -30.74 -34.60
CA LYS A 3 -9.06 -31.48 -33.34
C LYS A 3 -8.03 -32.60 -33.10
N LYS A 4 -7.39 -33.12 -34.15
CA LYS A 4 -6.29 -34.10 -34.05
C LYS A 4 -4.97 -33.50 -33.51
N GLY A 5 -4.72 -32.20 -33.67
CA GLY A 5 -3.51 -31.54 -33.17
C GLY A 5 -3.50 -31.35 -31.65
N VAL A 6 -4.67 -31.17 -31.04
CA VAL A 6 -4.83 -30.98 -29.58
C VAL A 6 -4.59 -32.31 -28.83
N GLY A 7 -5.03 -33.44 -29.39
CA GLY A 7 -4.79 -34.76 -28.81
C GLY A 7 -3.31 -35.17 -28.74
N VAL A 8 -2.51 -34.78 -29.73
CA VAL A 8 -1.06 -35.06 -29.77
C VAL A 8 -0.29 -34.19 -28.78
N ALA A 9 -0.67 -32.92 -28.62
CA ALA A 9 -0.06 -32.01 -27.64
C ALA A 9 -0.33 -32.43 -26.19
N LEU A 10 -1.55 -32.90 -25.89
CA LEU A 10 -1.91 -33.45 -24.57
C LEU A 10 -1.19 -34.77 -24.26
N GLY A 11 -1.02 -35.66 -25.25
CA GLY A 11 -0.25 -36.89 -25.09
C GLY A 11 1.24 -36.66 -24.77
N VAL A 12 1.86 -35.65 -25.38
CA VAL A 12 3.27 -35.31 -25.14
C VAL A 12 3.48 -34.65 -23.77
N ALA A 13 2.53 -33.84 -23.30
CA ALA A 13 2.59 -33.22 -21.98
C ALA A 13 2.43 -34.23 -20.82
N VAL A 14 1.58 -35.25 -20.99
CA VAL A 14 1.40 -36.32 -20.00
C VAL A 14 2.64 -37.21 -19.89
N LEU A 15 3.29 -37.53 -21.02
CA LEU A 15 4.51 -38.34 -21.04
C LEU A 15 5.75 -37.61 -20.47
N SER A 16 5.85 -36.29 -20.67
CA SER A 16 6.95 -35.50 -20.11
C SER A 16 6.81 -35.23 -18.60
N GLY A 17 5.57 -35.22 -18.07
CA GLY A 17 5.31 -35.19 -16.63
C GLY A 17 5.71 -36.49 -15.91
N ILE A 18 5.47 -37.65 -16.54
CA ILE A 18 5.80 -38.97 -15.96
C ILE A 18 7.33 -39.21 -15.97
N ALA A 19 8.05 -38.71 -16.97
CA ALA A 19 9.50 -38.82 -17.05
C ALA A 19 10.25 -38.04 -15.94
N SER A 20 9.63 -37.03 -15.32
CA SER A 20 10.22 -36.32 -14.17
C SER A 20 10.10 -37.10 -12.85
N VAL A 21 9.22 -38.11 -12.79
CA VAL A 21 8.97 -38.91 -11.58
C VAL A 21 9.75 -40.24 -11.60
N MET A 22 10.26 -40.68 -12.75
CA MET A 22 11.06 -41.92 -12.86
C MET A 22 12.27 -41.72 -13.79
N GLY A 23 13.47 -41.51 -13.22
CA GLY A 23 14.69 -41.54 -14.03
C GLY A 23 15.94 -40.94 -13.39
N GLY A 24 16.46 -41.56 -12.33
CA GLY A 24 17.87 -41.42 -12.00
C GLY A 24 18.72 -42.06 -13.12
N LYS A 25 19.65 -41.28 -13.70
CA LYS A 25 20.80 -41.81 -14.45
C LYS A 25 21.88 -40.73 -14.60
N ASN A 26 22.93 -40.90 -13.81
CA ASN A 26 24.32 -40.47 -14.00
C ASN A 26 24.61 -39.46 -15.12
N LYS A 27 24.91 -38.21 -14.71
CA LYS A 27 25.86 -37.36 -15.44
C LYS A 27 27.04 -37.03 -14.52
N LYS A 28 28.23 -37.29 -15.07
CA LYS A 28 29.57 -37.19 -14.49
C LYS A 28 29.73 -36.01 -13.53
N VAL A 29 30.13 -36.34 -12.30
CA VAL A 29 30.64 -35.41 -11.30
C VAL A 29 31.96 -34.83 -11.82
N PHE A 30 31.95 -33.55 -12.16
CA PHE A 30 33.18 -32.76 -12.17
C PHE A 30 33.37 -32.23 -10.74
N ASN A 31 34.26 -32.86 -9.99
CA ASN A 31 34.74 -32.31 -8.73
C ASN A 31 35.60 -31.09 -9.06
N PHE A 32 35.10 -29.90 -8.73
CA PHE A 32 35.92 -28.73 -8.46
C PHE A 32 35.42 -28.15 -7.13
N SER A 33 36.35 -27.94 -6.21
CA SER A 33 36.17 -27.59 -4.79
C SER A 33 35.04 -26.58 -4.55
N ALA A 34 33.86 -27.05 -4.13
CA ALA A 34 32.78 -26.16 -3.75
C ALA A 34 32.89 -25.91 -2.24
N GLU A 35 33.59 -24.85 -1.85
CA GLU A 35 33.38 -24.28 -0.52
C GLU A 35 31.87 -24.07 -0.31
N SER A 36 31.37 -24.51 0.83
CA SER A 36 29.99 -24.28 1.24
C SER A 36 29.89 -22.92 1.90
N TRP A 37 28.88 -22.13 1.54
CA TRP A 37 28.60 -20.84 2.18
C TRP A 37 27.22 -20.84 2.81
N SER A 38 27.14 -20.41 4.08
CA SER A 38 25.88 -20.20 4.81
C SER A 38 25.71 -18.73 5.15
N ALA A 39 24.48 -18.30 5.41
CA ALA A 39 24.22 -16.93 5.77
C ALA A 39 24.88 -16.54 7.10
N GLY A 40 25.77 -15.55 7.05
CA GLY A 40 26.57 -15.10 8.19
C GLY A 40 28.06 -15.40 8.01
N ASP A 41 28.41 -16.35 7.15
CA ASP A 41 29.80 -16.68 6.84
C ASP A 41 30.42 -15.63 5.92
N GLU A 42 31.74 -15.47 6.02
CA GLU A 42 32.50 -14.64 5.10
C GLU A 42 32.49 -15.27 3.69
N LEU A 43 32.37 -14.44 2.66
CA LEU A 43 32.40 -14.93 1.28
C LEU A 43 33.79 -15.51 0.94
N PRO A 44 33.84 -16.66 0.23
CA PRO A 44 35.07 -17.21 -0.32
C PRO A 44 35.89 -16.18 -1.09
N ALA A 45 37.22 -16.23 -0.94
CA ALA A 45 38.14 -15.28 -1.58
C ALA A 45 37.97 -15.23 -3.12
N GLN A 46 37.70 -16.38 -3.73
CA GLN A 46 37.41 -16.49 -5.16
C GLN A 46 36.14 -15.72 -5.57
N ILE A 47 35.07 -15.81 -4.76
CA ILE A 47 33.82 -15.08 -5.01
C ILE A 47 34.03 -13.58 -4.79
N LYS A 48 34.79 -13.17 -3.77
CA LYS A 48 35.16 -11.76 -3.56
C LYS A 48 35.94 -11.20 -4.74
N GLY A 49 36.90 -11.96 -5.28
CA GLY A 49 37.65 -11.60 -6.48
C GLY A 49 36.77 -11.41 -7.71
N MET A 50 35.79 -12.31 -7.93
CA MET A 50 34.81 -12.16 -9.01
C MET A 50 33.93 -10.93 -8.85
N VAL A 51 33.51 -10.62 -7.61
CA VAL A 51 32.74 -9.41 -7.32
C VAL A 51 33.57 -8.17 -7.62
N LYS A 52 34.85 -8.13 -7.18
CA LYS A 52 35.78 -7.04 -7.45
C LYS A 52 35.97 -6.80 -8.96
N GLU A 53 36.33 -7.85 -9.71
CA GLU A 53 36.54 -7.78 -11.16
C GLU A 53 35.28 -7.31 -11.90
N TYR A 54 34.11 -7.80 -11.48
CA TYR A 54 32.83 -7.40 -12.05
C TYR A 54 32.53 -5.91 -11.82
N ILE A 55 32.83 -5.38 -10.63
CA ILE A 55 32.66 -3.95 -10.32
C ILE A 55 33.66 -3.08 -11.08
N GLU A 56 34.94 -3.48 -11.14
CA GLU A 56 36.01 -2.74 -11.82
C GLU A 56 35.84 -2.72 -13.35
N SER A 57 35.28 -3.78 -13.94
CA SER A 57 35.02 -3.87 -15.39
C SER A 57 33.93 -2.92 -15.91
N GLY A 58 33.12 -2.32 -15.01
CA GLY A 58 32.02 -1.43 -15.37
C GLY A 58 30.83 -2.12 -16.08
N GLN A 59 30.85 -3.45 -16.25
CA GLN A 59 29.80 -4.21 -16.91
C GLN A 59 28.61 -4.49 -15.98
N ASN A 60 27.88 -3.45 -15.56
CA ASN A 60 26.75 -3.57 -14.62
C ASN A 60 25.37 -3.26 -15.24
N PRO A 61 24.89 -3.99 -16.28
CA PRO A 61 23.63 -3.68 -16.93
C PRO A 61 22.37 -4.12 -16.13
N LYS A 62 22.52 -4.99 -15.12
CA LYS A 62 21.39 -5.60 -14.35
C LYS A 62 21.65 -5.80 -12.84
N GLY A 63 22.73 -5.27 -12.27
CA GLY A 63 23.10 -5.44 -10.85
C GLY A 63 23.92 -6.71 -10.58
N ILE A 64 24.49 -6.83 -9.37
CA ILE A 64 25.35 -7.96 -8.94
C ILE A 64 24.67 -9.33 -9.11
N GLY A 65 23.33 -9.34 -9.15
CA GLY A 65 22.53 -10.55 -9.37
C GLY A 65 22.83 -11.28 -10.69
N SER A 66 23.40 -10.62 -11.70
CA SER A 66 23.82 -11.32 -12.93
C SER A 66 25.03 -12.24 -12.74
N LEU A 67 25.80 -12.09 -11.66
CA LEU A 67 26.87 -13.04 -11.31
C LEU A 67 26.33 -14.34 -10.69
N MET A 68 25.06 -14.38 -10.26
CA MET A 68 24.52 -15.52 -9.52
C MET A 68 24.70 -16.87 -10.21
N PRO A 69 24.46 -17.03 -11.54
CA PRO A 69 24.70 -18.30 -12.21
C PRO A 69 26.17 -18.76 -12.14
N LYS A 70 27.12 -17.80 -12.26
CA LYS A 70 28.57 -18.06 -12.24
C LYS A 70 29.10 -18.31 -10.82
N ILE A 71 28.45 -17.75 -9.81
CA ILE A 71 28.78 -17.94 -8.39
C ILE A 71 28.22 -19.27 -7.90
N LEU A 72 26.96 -19.57 -8.21
CA LEU A 72 26.32 -20.84 -7.86
C LEU A 72 26.94 -22.05 -8.57
N SER A 73 27.74 -21.83 -9.62
CA SER A 73 28.56 -22.88 -10.23
C SER A 73 29.90 -23.11 -9.53
N GLN A 74 30.28 -22.30 -8.54
CA GLN A 74 31.58 -22.35 -7.85
C GLN A 74 31.46 -22.63 -6.35
N ILE A 75 30.31 -22.31 -5.73
CA ILE A 75 30.07 -22.56 -4.30
C ILE A 75 28.74 -23.28 -4.09
N THR A 76 28.65 -24.06 -3.01
CA THR A 76 27.41 -24.69 -2.59
C THR A 76 26.68 -23.81 -1.59
N VAL A 77 25.40 -23.49 -1.85
CA VAL A 77 24.57 -22.66 -0.97
C VAL A 77 23.28 -23.38 -0.65
N GLN A 78 22.93 -23.45 0.64
CA GLN A 78 21.66 -24.06 1.07
C GLN A 78 20.46 -23.28 0.52
N ASN A 79 19.36 -23.98 0.19
CA ASN A 79 18.19 -23.36 -0.45
C ASN A 79 17.61 -22.18 0.36
N GLN A 80 17.65 -22.26 1.70
CA GLN A 80 17.19 -21.20 2.60
C GLN A 80 18.05 -19.93 2.56
N ASP A 81 19.33 -20.05 2.17
CA ASP A 81 20.29 -18.93 2.17
C ASP A 81 20.54 -18.34 0.78
N LYS A 82 19.98 -18.93 -0.29
CA LYS A 82 20.08 -18.39 -1.66
C LYS A 82 19.60 -16.94 -1.77
N GLY A 83 18.55 -16.58 -1.04
CA GLY A 83 18.04 -15.20 -0.99
C GLY A 83 18.95 -14.24 -0.21
N ARG A 84 19.79 -14.77 0.69
CA ARG A 84 20.72 -14.00 1.53
C ARG A 84 22.10 -13.83 0.88
N LEU A 85 22.50 -14.76 0.01
CA LEU A 85 23.74 -14.67 -0.78
C LEU A 85 23.80 -13.37 -1.60
N ILE A 86 22.68 -12.95 -2.20
CA ILE A 86 22.60 -11.67 -2.92
C ILE A 86 22.96 -10.49 -2.00
N GLY A 87 22.53 -10.53 -0.74
CA GLY A 87 22.89 -9.52 0.27
C GLY A 87 24.39 -9.50 0.56
N ALA A 88 25.00 -10.68 0.76
CA ALA A 88 26.44 -10.81 0.99
C ALA A 88 27.27 -10.30 -0.19
N LEU A 89 26.87 -10.63 -1.43
CA LEU A 89 27.53 -10.15 -2.65
C LEU A 89 27.42 -8.63 -2.82
N ASN A 90 26.27 -8.05 -2.47
CA ASN A 90 26.10 -6.60 -2.46
C ASN A 90 27.00 -5.92 -1.42
N ASN A 91 27.15 -6.50 -0.23
CA ASN A 91 28.04 -5.98 0.81
C ASN A 91 29.50 -6.01 0.36
N GLU A 92 29.92 -7.09 -0.30
CA GLU A 92 31.27 -7.19 -0.85
C GLU A 92 31.51 -6.19 -1.99
N ALA A 93 30.52 -6.02 -2.89
CA ALA A 93 30.61 -5.06 -3.99
C ALA A 93 30.80 -3.60 -3.51
N ARG A 94 30.24 -3.23 -2.36
CA ARG A 94 30.37 -1.89 -1.78
C ARG A 94 31.80 -1.54 -1.40
N LYS A 95 32.62 -2.53 -1.02
CA LYS A 95 34.04 -2.31 -0.69
C LYS A 95 34.84 -1.78 -1.88
N TYR A 96 34.39 -2.09 -3.10
CA TYR A 96 35.06 -1.75 -4.35
C TYR A 96 34.35 -0.65 -5.14
N THR A 97 33.25 -0.10 -4.62
CA THR A 97 32.56 1.03 -5.24
C THR A 97 33.11 2.30 -4.58
N PRO A 98 33.97 3.10 -5.25
CA PRO A 98 34.37 4.39 -4.71
C PRO A 98 33.09 5.19 -4.50
N GLY A 99 32.92 5.79 -3.32
CA GLY A 99 31.81 6.70 -3.05
C GLY A 99 31.71 7.70 -4.19
N ALA A 100 30.68 7.55 -5.02
CA ALA A 100 30.63 8.27 -6.29
C ALA A 100 30.55 9.77 -5.97
N PRO A 101 31.41 10.61 -6.54
CA PRO A 101 31.20 12.05 -6.53
C PRO A 101 29.81 12.32 -7.11
N ILE A 102 29.05 13.20 -6.46
CA ILE A 102 27.75 13.67 -6.98
C ILE A 102 28.02 14.36 -8.33
N VAL A 103 27.82 13.62 -9.42
CA VAL A 103 27.92 14.18 -10.77
C VAL A 103 26.73 15.11 -10.95
N LYS A 104 26.98 16.43 -10.88
CA LYS A 104 26.03 17.45 -11.35
C LYS A 104 25.72 17.20 -12.83
N ARG A 105 24.62 16.50 -13.11
CA ARG A 105 24.12 16.31 -14.48
C ARG A 105 23.34 17.54 -14.91
N LYS A 106 23.57 17.99 -16.16
CA LYS A 106 22.87 19.12 -16.80
C LYS A 106 21.34 18.91 -16.78
N ALA A 107 20.62 19.99 -16.51
CA ALA A 107 19.17 20.05 -16.48
C ALA A 107 18.55 19.55 -17.81
N PRO A 108 17.55 18.65 -17.78
CA PRO A 108 16.85 18.22 -18.98
C PRO A 108 16.01 19.36 -19.57
N LYS A 109 16.07 19.54 -20.90
CA LYS A 109 15.17 20.44 -21.64
C LYS A 109 13.79 19.77 -21.77
N PHE A 110 12.76 20.39 -21.21
CA PHE A 110 11.38 19.89 -21.24
C PHE A 110 10.61 20.49 -22.43
N ALA A 111 10.19 19.64 -23.37
CA ALA A 111 9.18 19.95 -24.38
C ALA A 111 7.93 19.09 -24.11
N GLY A 112 6.81 19.73 -23.80
CA GLY A 112 5.51 19.09 -23.56
C GLY A 112 4.38 20.11 -23.46
N THR A 113 3.32 19.88 -24.25
CA THR A 113 2.07 20.63 -24.41
C THR A 113 1.07 20.41 -23.25
N PRO A 114 -0.04 21.16 -23.16
CA PRO A 114 -0.98 21.09 -22.03
C PRO A 114 -1.96 19.90 -22.11
N PHE A 115 -2.33 19.43 -20.91
CA PHE A 115 -3.18 18.29 -20.58
C PHE A 115 -4.43 18.13 -21.47
N LYS A 116 -4.62 16.97 -22.12
CA LYS A 116 -5.95 16.54 -22.60
C LYS A 116 -6.73 15.87 -21.46
N ASN A 117 -7.70 16.63 -20.93
CA ASN A 117 -8.88 16.32 -20.10
C ASN A 117 -8.77 15.25 -18.99
N LEU A 118 -8.80 15.72 -17.72
CA LEU A 118 -9.05 14.86 -16.55
C LEU A 118 -10.40 14.15 -16.72
N PRO A 119 -10.56 12.88 -16.29
CA PRO A 119 -11.89 12.24 -16.23
C PRO A 119 -12.90 13.16 -15.53
N PRO A 120 -14.15 13.27 -15.97
CA PRO A 120 -15.17 13.94 -15.16
C PRO A 120 -15.35 13.16 -13.85
N LEU A 121 -15.38 13.88 -12.74
CA LEU A 121 -15.93 13.41 -11.47
C LEU A 121 -17.44 13.13 -11.64
N PRO A 122 -18.00 12.12 -10.93
CA PRO A 122 -19.42 11.84 -10.95
C PRO A 122 -20.28 13.08 -10.68
N LYS A 123 -21.40 13.17 -11.40
CA LYS A 123 -22.38 14.27 -11.29
C LYS A 123 -23.34 14.00 -10.13
N GLY A 124 -23.86 15.06 -9.50
CA GLY A 124 -24.90 14.97 -8.46
C GLY A 124 -24.57 15.65 -7.13
N LYS A 125 -23.52 16.47 -7.07
CA LYS A 125 -23.15 17.29 -5.90
C LYS A 125 -23.13 18.76 -6.31
N ASP A 126 -23.63 19.65 -5.44
CA ASP A 126 -23.56 21.10 -5.63
C ASP A 126 -22.18 21.68 -5.24
N GLU A 127 -21.43 20.95 -4.40
CA GLU A 127 -20.09 21.32 -3.94
C GLU A 127 -19.10 20.14 -4.01
N TYR A 128 -17.92 20.42 -4.54
CA TYR A 128 -16.82 19.47 -4.74
C TYR A 128 -15.67 19.76 -3.78
N ILE A 129 -15.61 19.03 -2.67
CA ILE A 129 -14.49 19.05 -1.73
C ILE A 129 -13.48 17.95 -2.10
N LEU A 130 -12.23 18.33 -2.37
CA LEU A 130 -11.11 17.46 -2.72
C LEU A 130 -9.95 17.67 -1.75
N ARG A 131 -9.26 16.59 -1.34
CA ARG A 131 -8.21 16.68 -0.32
C ARG A 131 -6.91 15.94 -0.63
N MET A 132 -5.82 16.56 -0.21
CA MET A 132 -4.50 15.96 -0.05
C MET A 132 -4.24 15.73 1.44
N ALA A 133 -3.92 14.50 1.83
CA ALA A 133 -3.83 14.09 3.23
C ALA A 133 -2.44 13.53 3.64
N PRO A 134 -1.38 14.35 3.69
CA PRO A 134 -0.05 13.89 4.09
C PRO A 134 0.04 13.70 5.61
N ASN A 135 0.90 12.77 6.04
CA ASN A 135 1.32 12.71 7.43
C ASN A 135 2.44 13.75 7.63
N PRO A 136 2.41 14.61 8.65
CA PRO A 136 3.42 15.64 8.88
C PRO A 136 4.67 15.09 9.60
N ASN A 137 5.15 13.92 9.20
CA ASN A 137 6.36 13.27 9.73
C ASN A 137 7.60 13.42 8.82
N ALA A 138 7.40 13.96 7.61
CA ALA A 138 8.44 14.27 6.65
C ALA A 138 8.04 15.44 5.74
N ALA A 139 9.02 16.15 5.19
CA ALA A 139 8.78 17.18 4.18
C ALA A 139 8.05 16.59 2.96
N LEU A 140 7.32 17.42 2.22
CA LEU A 140 6.52 16.92 1.11
C LEU A 140 7.43 16.41 -0.02
N THR A 141 7.23 15.15 -0.43
CA THR A 141 7.97 14.54 -1.54
C THR A 141 7.42 15.02 -2.89
N MET A 142 8.17 14.81 -3.97
CA MET A 142 7.63 15.07 -5.31
C MET A 142 6.34 14.30 -5.60
N ALA A 143 6.13 13.13 -4.98
CA ALA A 143 4.89 12.36 -5.13
C ALA A 143 3.69 13.06 -4.46
N HIS A 144 3.89 13.73 -3.33
CA HIS A 144 2.87 14.61 -2.75
C HIS A 144 2.56 15.78 -3.69
N GLY A 145 3.57 16.30 -4.39
CA GLY A 145 3.39 17.35 -5.39
C GLY A 145 2.41 16.95 -6.49
N LEU A 146 2.44 15.70 -6.96
CA LEU A 146 1.43 15.19 -7.89
C LEU A 146 0.02 15.22 -7.26
N GLY A 147 -0.11 14.79 -6.01
CA GLY A 147 -1.38 14.82 -5.29
C GLY A 147 -1.96 16.22 -5.16
N ILE A 148 -1.11 17.21 -4.83
CA ILE A 148 -1.49 18.63 -4.80
C ILE A 148 -1.98 19.07 -6.18
N LEU A 149 -1.17 18.84 -7.23
CA LEU A 149 -1.48 19.26 -8.60
C LEU A 149 -2.80 18.66 -9.10
N VAL A 150 -3.02 17.36 -8.90
CA VAL A 150 -4.23 16.68 -9.41
C VAL A 150 -5.48 17.17 -8.69
N ASN A 151 -5.45 17.28 -7.35
CA ASN A 151 -6.59 17.78 -6.60
C ASN A 151 -6.92 19.23 -7.00
N GLU A 152 -5.91 20.09 -7.14
CA GLU A 152 -6.12 21.48 -7.55
C GLU A 152 -6.64 21.64 -8.98
N LEU A 153 -6.13 20.85 -9.93
CA LEU A 153 -6.68 20.85 -11.29
C LEU A 153 -8.16 20.45 -11.32
N TYR A 154 -8.58 19.53 -10.47
CA TYR A 154 -10.00 19.19 -10.33
C TYR A 154 -10.79 20.37 -9.75
N VAL A 155 -10.30 21.00 -8.68
CA VAL A 155 -10.95 22.18 -8.10
C VAL A 155 -11.11 23.30 -9.14
N GLU A 156 -10.06 23.61 -9.90
CA GLU A 156 -10.09 24.60 -10.98
C GLU A 156 -11.11 24.23 -12.05
N LYS A 157 -11.05 22.99 -12.57
CA LYS A 157 -11.97 22.49 -13.60
C LYS A 157 -13.43 22.59 -13.20
N TYR A 158 -13.76 22.28 -11.94
CA TYR A 158 -15.14 22.33 -11.46
C TYR A 158 -15.61 23.75 -11.16
N LYS A 159 -14.73 24.63 -10.69
CA LYS A 159 -15.01 26.08 -10.59
C LYS A 159 -15.30 26.67 -11.98
N GLU A 160 -14.49 26.36 -12.99
CA GLU A 160 -14.67 26.80 -14.38
C GLU A 160 -15.99 26.29 -14.98
N ALA A 161 -16.43 25.09 -14.58
CA ALA A 161 -17.71 24.52 -15.00
C ALA A 161 -18.92 25.06 -14.20
N GLY A 162 -18.72 26.04 -13.30
CA GLY A 162 -19.78 26.71 -12.54
C GLY A 162 -20.17 26.07 -11.21
N PHE A 163 -19.43 25.05 -10.74
CA PHE A 163 -19.69 24.39 -9.46
C PHE A 163 -18.91 25.06 -8.32
N LYS A 164 -19.40 24.92 -7.08
CA LYS A 164 -18.57 25.18 -5.91
C LYS A 164 -17.54 24.07 -5.80
N ALA A 165 -16.27 24.41 -5.61
CA ALA A 165 -15.23 23.42 -5.33
C ALA A 165 -14.19 24.00 -4.37
N LYS A 166 -13.61 23.15 -3.51
CA LYS A 166 -12.59 23.56 -2.54
C LYS A 166 -11.48 22.52 -2.45
N SER A 167 -10.24 22.99 -2.32
CA SER A 167 -9.10 22.16 -1.97
C SER A 167 -8.88 22.11 -0.46
N VAL A 168 -8.58 20.93 0.06
CA VAL A 168 -8.28 20.69 1.46
C VAL A 168 -6.85 20.16 1.60
N LEU A 169 -6.09 20.73 2.51
CA LEU A 169 -4.86 20.13 3.02
C LEU A 169 -5.15 19.56 4.42
N ARG A 170 -5.18 18.23 4.51
CA ARG A 170 -5.45 17.51 5.76
C ARG A 170 -4.18 16.91 6.33
N LEU A 171 -3.70 17.36 7.48
CA LEU A 171 -2.54 16.76 8.13
C LEU A 171 -3.00 15.55 8.96
N ASP A 172 -2.71 14.33 8.48
CA ASP A 172 -3.04 13.07 9.15
C ASP A 172 -1.95 12.74 10.19
N ASP A 173 -2.12 13.20 11.43
CA ASP A 173 -1.09 13.20 12.48
C ASP A 173 -1.40 12.37 13.73
N THR A 174 -2.39 11.49 13.64
CA THR A 174 -2.87 10.67 14.77
C THR A 174 -1.98 9.45 15.08
N ASP A 175 -0.69 9.49 14.74
CA ASP A 175 0.27 8.38 14.87
C ASP A 175 1.64 8.77 15.43
N PRO A 176 1.72 9.22 16.70
CA PRO A 176 2.98 9.64 17.31
C PRO A 176 4.00 8.52 17.52
N ASP A 177 3.61 7.24 17.45
CA ASP A 177 4.51 6.10 17.63
C ASP A 177 5.21 5.70 16.31
N GLU A 178 4.43 5.42 15.25
CA GLU A 178 5.00 4.90 14.00
C GLU A 178 5.35 6.00 12.99
N LYS A 179 4.62 7.12 13.03
CA LYS A 179 4.82 8.28 12.14
C LYS A 179 4.85 9.58 12.94
N PRO A 180 5.82 9.72 13.86
CA PRO A 180 5.89 10.84 14.79
C PRO A 180 5.82 12.17 14.03
N PRO A 181 4.78 12.98 14.29
CA PRO A 181 4.66 14.29 13.67
C PRO A 181 5.77 15.24 14.10
N LEU A 182 6.15 16.15 13.22
CA LEU A 182 7.19 17.15 13.48
C LEU A 182 6.53 18.50 13.78
N ALA A 183 6.78 19.04 14.98
CA ALA A 183 6.21 20.31 15.45
C ALA A 183 6.42 21.47 14.44
N ASP A 184 7.60 21.52 13.82
CA ASP A 184 7.96 22.56 12.83
C ASP A 184 7.05 22.57 11.61
N PHE A 185 6.36 21.46 11.30
CA PHE A 185 5.44 21.39 10.16
C PHE A 185 4.06 21.97 10.44
N TYR A 186 3.80 22.39 11.67
CA TYR A 186 2.55 23.01 12.10
C TYR A 186 2.66 24.50 12.41
N LYS A 187 3.89 25.02 12.56
CA LYS A 187 4.16 26.29 13.22
C LYS A 187 3.24 27.42 12.77
N ASP A 188 3.13 27.60 11.46
CA ASP A 188 2.19 28.49 10.78
C ASP A 188 2.25 28.21 9.26
N LYS A 189 1.66 29.09 8.43
CA LYS A 189 1.68 28.96 6.96
C LYS A 189 3.08 29.06 6.34
N SER A 190 4.10 29.44 7.10
CA SER A 190 5.52 29.37 6.73
C SER A 190 6.15 28.01 7.01
N SER A 191 5.42 27.04 7.56
CA SER A 191 5.95 25.68 7.67
C SER A 191 6.24 25.10 6.29
N LEU A 192 7.23 24.22 6.22
CA LEU A 192 7.70 23.63 4.96
C LEU A 192 6.56 22.96 4.17
N VAL A 193 5.61 22.33 4.86
CA VAL A 193 4.46 21.65 4.24
C VAL A 193 3.53 22.66 3.53
N PHE A 194 3.21 23.78 4.18
CA PHE A 194 2.37 24.83 3.59
C PHE A 194 3.10 25.59 2.47
N GLN A 195 4.40 25.86 2.65
CA GLN A 195 5.22 26.46 1.61
C GLN A 195 5.28 25.58 0.35
N ASP A 196 5.54 24.27 0.52
CA ASP A 196 5.60 23.31 -0.57
C ASP A 196 4.24 23.18 -1.27
N TYR A 197 3.15 23.17 -0.51
CA TYR A 197 1.80 23.20 -1.08
C TYR A 197 1.60 24.42 -1.96
N LYS A 198 1.80 25.61 -1.39
CA LYS A 198 1.60 26.90 -2.07
C LYS A 198 2.49 27.04 -3.30
N TRP A 199 3.74 26.58 -3.22
CA TRP A 199 4.67 26.60 -4.33
C TRP A 199 4.18 25.72 -5.49
N MET A 200 3.65 24.53 -5.20
CA MET A 200 3.14 23.62 -6.22
C MET A 200 1.81 24.07 -6.84
N SER A 201 0.87 24.55 -6.03
CA SER A 201 -0.48 24.95 -6.46
C SER A 201 -0.57 26.39 -6.94
N GLY A 202 0.35 27.26 -6.50
CA GLY A 202 0.30 28.71 -6.68
C GLY A 202 -0.55 29.45 -5.64
N LYS A 203 -1.18 28.76 -4.70
CA LYS A 203 -2.09 29.33 -3.69
C LYS A 203 -2.14 28.51 -2.39
N ASP A 204 -2.61 29.11 -1.32
CA ASP A 204 -2.91 28.37 -0.10
C ASP A 204 -4.11 27.41 -0.35
N PRO A 205 -4.23 26.29 0.38
CA PRO A 205 -5.43 25.45 0.31
C PRO A 205 -6.67 26.25 0.75
N ASP A 206 -7.84 25.95 0.18
CA ASP A 206 -9.10 26.60 0.58
C ASP A 206 -9.47 26.25 2.05
N ILE A 207 -9.12 25.03 2.50
CA ILE A 207 -9.32 24.54 3.87
C ILE A 207 -8.04 23.85 4.37
N THR A 208 -7.62 24.18 5.59
CA THR A 208 -6.61 23.42 6.33
C THR A 208 -7.31 22.64 7.44
N TYR A 209 -7.04 21.34 7.54
CA TYR A 209 -7.58 20.48 8.59
C TYR A 209 -6.44 19.72 9.25
N ILE A 210 -6.41 19.69 10.58
CA ILE A 210 -5.41 18.95 11.36
C ILE A 210 -6.17 17.84 12.09
N ALA A 211 -5.88 16.57 11.78
CA ALA A 211 -6.67 15.45 12.29
C ALA A 211 -6.65 15.38 13.81
N SER A 212 -5.50 15.68 14.42
CA SER A 212 -5.33 15.67 15.87
C SER A 212 -6.18 16.71 16.61
N ASP A 213 -6.63 17.80 15.97
CA ASP A 213 -7.47 18.80 16.62
C ASP A 213 -8.87 18.25 16.95
N ASN A 214 -9.31 17.17 16.29
CA ASN A 214 -10.66 16.59 16.40
C ASN A 214 -10.72 15.29 17.23
N TYR A 215 -9.74 15.09 18.13
CA TYR A 215 -9.70 13.88 18.97
C TYR A 215 -10.97 13.67 19.82
N LYS A 216 -11.62 14.75 20.26
CA LYS A 216 -12.88 14.68 21.03
C LYS A 216 -14.02 14.11 20.21
N ASP A 217 -14.16 14.58 18.97
CA ASP A 217 -15.18 14.09 18.04
C ASP A 217 -14.94 12.61 17.73
N HIS A 218 -13.68 12.19 17.58
CA HIS A 218 -13.37 10.77 17.48
C HIS A 218 -13.80 9.98 18.72
N TYR A 219 -13.64 10.51 19.93
CA TYR A 219 -14.08 9.82 21.14
C TYR A 219 -15.60 9.70 21.22
N GLU A 220 -16.34 10.75 20.90
CA GLU A 220 -17.81 10.71 20.81
C GLU A 220 -18.26 9.69 19.76
N GLY A 221 -17.63 9.66 18.59
CA GLY A 221 -17.94 8.69 17.54
C GLY A 221 -17.67 7.25 17.96
N ILE A 222 -16.63 7.00 18.76
CA ILE A 222 -16.35 5.67 19.34
C ILE A 222 -17.41 5.30 20.38
N GLU A 223 -17.82 6.24 21.24
CA GLU A 223 -18.88 6.01 22.22
C GLU A 223 -20.22 5.68 21.53
N ARG A 224 -20.56 6.40 20.45
CA ARG A 224 -21.71 6.08 19.59
C ARG A 224 -21.59 4.68 18.99
N LEU A 225 -20.44 4.31 18.42
CA LEU A 225 -20.20 2.96 17.89
C LEU A 225 -20.37 1.87 18.96
N MET A 226 -19.90 2.10 20.19
CA MET A 226 -20.08 1.17 21.30
C MET A 226 -21.55 1.02 21.73
N ASN A 227 -22.36 2.07 21.56
CA ASN A 227 -23.80 2.05 21.82
C ASN A 227 -24.64 1.51 20.64
N MET A 228 -24.13 1.56 19.41
CA MET A 228 -24.85 1.10 18.23
C MET A 228 -25.05 -0.41 18.24
N ARG A 229 -26.31 -0.84 18.43
CA ARG A 229 -26.75 -2.23 18.30
C ARG A 229 -27.40 -2.42 16.92
N TYR A 230 -26.90 -3.35 16.12
CA TYR A 230 -27.53 -3.69 14.84
C TYR A 230 -28.56 -4.81 14.99
N LYS A 231 -29.53 -4.86 14.07
CA LYS A 231 -30.64 -5.82 14.08
C LYS A 231 -30.11 -7.27 14.19
N GLY A 232 -30.72 -8.06 15.08
CA GLY A 232 -30.46 -9.50 15.21
C GLY A 232 -29.46 -9.94 16.28
N ARG A 233 -29.04 -9.08 17.22
CA ARG A 233 -28.20 -9.50 18.36
C ARG A 233 -28.73 -9.03 19.71
N MET A 234 -28.67 -9.91 20.71
CA MET A 234 -28.68 -9.57 22.13
C MET A 234 -27.22 -9.36 22.59
N GLY A 235 -26.90 -8.22 23.22
CA GLY A 235 -25.81 -8.15 24.21
C GLY A 235 -24.65 -7.16 24.00
N GLY A 236 -24.40 -6.57 22.82
CA GLY A 236 -23.23 -5.68 22.66
C GLY A 236 -23.26 -4.80 21.41
N GLY A 237 -22.62 -3.62 21.46
CA GLY A 237 -22.51 -2.71 20.31
C GLY A 237 -21.37 -3.01 19.34
N MET A 238 -21.26 -2.19 18.30
CA MET A 238 -20.37 -2.39 17.13
C MET A 238 -18.87 -2.23 17.43
N ALA A 239 -18.50 -1.72 18.61
CA ALA A 239 -17.12 -1.64 19.07
C ALA A 239 -16.97 -2.18 20.49
N TYR A 240 -15.75 -2.57 20.83
CA TYR A 240 -15.38 -3.02 22.17
C TYR A 240 -13.94 -2.63 22.49
N LEU A 241 -13.65 -2.51 23.79
CA LEU A 241 -12.34 -2.18 24.32
C LEU A 241 -11.58 -3.47 24.65
N VAL A 242 -10.35 -3.56 24.17
CA VAL A 242 -9.36 -4.57 24.54
C VAL A 242 -8.41 -3.95 25.54
N GLU A 243 -8.48 -4.41 26.78
CA GLU A 243 -7.57 -3.98 27.85
C GLU A 243 -6.25 -4.75 27.79
N GLY A 244 -5.23 -4.27 28.50
CA GLY A 244 -3.90 -4.86 28.47
C GLY A 244 -3.62 -5.76 29.66
N MET A 245 -4.10 -7.01 29.72
CA MET A 245 -3.69 -7.87 30.83
C MET A 245 -2.19 -8.23 30.75
N PRO A 246 -1.40 -8.03 31.81
CA PRO A 246 0.02 -8.39 31.83
C PRO A 246 0.26 -9.85 31.48
N GLY A 247 1.34 -10.13 30.74
CA GLY A 247 1.74 -11.51 30.41
C GLY A 247 0.82 -12.24 29.42
N THR A 248 -0.19 -11.57 28.85
CA THR A 248 -1.12 -12.17 27.90
C THR A 248 -0.93 -11.62 26.49
N SER A 249 -1.24 -12.44 25.48
CA SER A 249 -1.20 -12.03 24.09
C SER A 249 -2.38 -11.10 23.75
N ILE A 250 -2.25 -10.30 22.70
CA ILE A 250 -3.36 -9.46 22.21
C ILE A 250 -4.57 -10.31 21.80
N GLU A 251 -4.35 -11.49 21.24
CA GLU A 251 -5.42 -12.42 20.84
C GLU A 251 -6.19 -12.94 22.05
N SER A 252 -5.48 -13.31 23.12
CA SER A 252 -6.09 -13.73 24.38
C SER A 252 -6.89 -12.60 25.02
N ASN A 253 -6.36 -11.37 25.01
CA ASN A 253 -7.09 -10.20 25.51
C ASN A 253 -8.34 -9.90 24.68
N MET A 254 -8.25 -10.01 23.35
CA MET A 254 -9.39 -9.86 22.45
C MET A 254 -10.50 -10.87 22.77
N GLN A 255 -10.16 -12.15 22.90
CA GLN A 255 -11.12 -13.20 23.22
C GLN A 255 -11.84 -12.95 24.55
N ARG A 256 -11.08 -12.54 25.58
CA ARG A 256 -11.63 -12.20 26.90
C ARG A 256 -12.56 -10.98 26.85
N CYS A 257 -12.18 -9.93 26.11
CA CYS A 257 -12.90 -8.66 26.13
C CYS A 257 -14.06 -8.59 25.14
N ARG A 258 -14.07 -9.41 24.08
CA ARG A 258 -15.07 -9.33 23.00
C ARG A 258 -16.50 -9.55 23.49
N ALA A 259 -16.69 -10.30 24.59
CA ALA A 259 -18.00 -10.60 25.16
C ALA A 259 -18.55 -9.51 26.10
N LYS A 260 -17.76 -8.47 26.43
CA LYS A 260 -18.19 -7.38 27.34
C LYS A 260 -19.48 -6.72 26.85
N SER A 261 -20.36 -6.38 27.79
CA SER A 261 -21.59 -5.61 27.58
C SER A 261 -21.29 -4.20 27.05
N VAL A 262 -22.33 -3.47 26.62
CA VAL A 262 -22.17 -2.07 26.19
C VAL A 262 -21.69 -1.24 27.38
N GLU A 263 -22.32 -1.44 28.54
CA GLU A 263 -22.11 -0.69 29.76
C GLU A 263 -20.67 -0.84 30.28
N GLU A 264 -20.14 -2.07 30.30
CA GLU A 264 -18.74 -2.34 30.67
C GLU A 264 -17.75 -1.68 29.69
N ASN A 265 -18.01 -1.76 28.37
CA ASN A 265 -17.15 -1.15 27.37
C ASN A 265 -17.13 0.38 27.52
N ILE A 266 -18.28 1.00 27.74
CA ILE A 266 -18.41 2.45 27.92
C ILE A 266 -17.69 2.90 29.18
N GLN A 267 -17.88 2.21 30.31
CA GLN A 267 -17.22 2.54 31.57
C GLN A 267 -15.68 2.49 31.42
N GLN A 268 -15.17 1.43 30.80
CA GLN A 268 -13.74 1.26 30.57
C GLN A 268 -13.19 2.27 29.54
N PHE A 269 -13.97 2.60 28.51
CA PHE A 269 -13.60 3.60 27.52
C PHE A 269 -13.51 5.00 28.13
N GLN A 270 -14.49 5.39 28.93
CA GLN A 270 -14.49 6.66 29.66
C GLN A 270 -13.31 6.74 30.63
N TRP A 271 -13.01 5.63 31.34
CA TRP A 271 -11.80 5.55 32.16
C TRP A 271 -10.54 5.78 31.31
N LEU A 272 -10.42 5.14 30.15
CA LEU A 272 -9.27 5.29 29.27
C LEU A 272 -9.13 6.71 28.71
N VAL A 273 -10.24 7.35 28.35
CA VAL A 273 -10.29 8.74 27.88
C VAL A 273 -9.83 9.71 28.97
N ASN A 274 -10.27 9.50 30.22
CA ASN A 274 -9.92 10.38 31.33
C ASN A 274 -8.49 10.20 31.82
N ASN A 275 -7.97 8.97 31.79
CA ASN A 275 -6.66 8.66 32.36
C ASN A 275 -5.53 8.62 31.32
N GLN A 276 -5.81 8.31 30.05
CA GLN A 276 -4.81 8.20 28.98
C GLN A 276 -3.68 7.20 29.30
N LYS A 277 -4.03 6.14 30.05
CA LYS A 277 -3.08 5.19 30.65
C LYS A 277 -3.47 3.74 30.33
N SER A 278 -2.48 2.86 30.39
CA SER A 278 -2.71 1.43 30.22
C SER A 278 -3.34 0.84 31.48
N PHE A 279 -4.23 -0.14 31.30
CA PHE A 279 -4.96 -0.78 32.39
C PHE A 279 -5.42 -2.18 32.01
N TYR A 280 -5.82 -2.93 33.03
CA TYR A 280 -6.60 -4.16 32.92
C TYR A 280 -7.68 -4.19 34.01
N VAL A 281 -8.61 -5.14 33.90
CA VAL A 281 -9.64 -5.41 34.88
C VAL A 281 -9.27 -6.69 35.61
N SER A 282 -9.19 -6.61 36.94
CA SER A 282 -8.87 -7.74 37.81
C SER A 282 -10.02 -8.77 37.82
N GLU A 283 -9.76 -9.96 38.38
CA GLU A 283 -10.80 -11.00 38.53
C GLU A 283 -12.01 -10.53 39.36
N ASN A 284 -11.80 -9.55 40.24
CA ASN A 284 -12.84 -8.94 41.07
C ASN A 284 -13.61 -7.82 40.35
N GLY A 285 -13.27 -7.51 39.08
CA GLY A 285 -13.91 -6.45 38.30
C GLY A 285 -13.32 -5.05 38.51
N GLU A 286 -12.20 -4.92 39.22
CA GLU A 286 -11.57 -3.62 39.49
C GLU A 286 -10.65 -3.19 38.35
N ILE A 287 -10.71 -1.92 37.94
CA ILE A 287 -9.75 -1.35 36.98
C ILE A 287 -8.41 -1.13 37.68
N VAL A 288 -7.38 -1.82 37.22
CA VAL A 288 -6.00 -1.68 37.68
C VAL A 288 -5.18 -0.99 36.61
N GLN A 289 -4.69 0.22 36.91
CA GLN A 289 -3.73 0.91 36.07
C GLN A 289 -2.37 0.21 36.16
N ASP A 290 -1.76 -0.07 35.00
CA ASP A 290 -0.40 -0.62 34.92
C ASP A 290 0.27 -0.15 33.63
N ASP A 291 1.29 0.70 33.73
CA ASP A 291 1.98 1.25 32.57
C ASP A 291 2.86 0.21 31.84
N ASN A 292 3.09 -0.97 32.45
CA ASN A 292 3.82 -2.08 31.83
C ASN A 292 2.92 -3.04 31.05
N SER A 293 1.60 -2.90 31.22
CA SER A 293 0.61 -3.70 30.51
C SER A 293 0.60 -3.40 29.00
N PRO A 294 0.22 -4.38 28.15
CA PRO A 294 -0.03 -4.13 26.73
C PRO A 294 -0.96 -2.91 26.52
N MET A 295 -0.69 -2.11 25.48
CA MET A 295 -1.47 -0.88 25.26
C MET A 295 -2.93 -1.22 24.88
N PRO A 296 -3.93 -0.62 25.54
CA PRO A 296 -5.32 -0.83 25.19
C PRO A 296 -5.66 -0.39 23.76
N GLU A 297 -6.61 -1.08 23.16
CA GLU A 297 -7.08 -0.84 21.79
C GLU A 297 -8.61 -0.87 21.73
N ILE A 298 -9.21 -0.06 20.87
CA ILE A 298 -10.64 -0.19 20.54
C ILE A 298 -10.75 -0.87 19.18
N ARG A 299 -11.62 -1.88 19.11
CA ARG A 299 -11.79 -2.74 17.94
C ARG A 299 -13.25 -2.87 17.55
N LEU A 300 -13.50 -3.09 16.26
CA LEU A 300 -14.83 -3.40 15.75
C LEU A 300 -15.29 -4.79 16.18
N ARG A 301 -16.58 -4.92 16.47
CA ARG A 301 -17.29 -6.17 16.76
C ARG A 301 -18.54 -6.22 15.92
N LEU A 302 -18.46 -6.91 14.79
CA LEU A 302 -19.57 -6.99 13.84
C LEU A 302 -20.41 -8.25 14.12
N SER A 303 -21.68 -8.21 13.76
CA SER A 303 -22.54 -9.39 13.78
C SER A 303 -22.31 -10.23 12.51
N PRO A 304 -22.61 -11.53 12.52
CA PRO A 304 -22.56 -12.35 11.31
C PRO A 304 -23.40 -11.75 10.17
N ALA A 305 -24.55 -11.13 10.47
CA ALA A 305 -25.40 -10.47 9.48
C ALA A 305 -24.68 -9.29 8.80
N ILE A 306 -24.06 -8.39 9.55
CA ILE A 306 -23.29 -7.28 8.97
C ILE A 306 -22.12 -7.80 8.14
N ILE A 307 -21.43 -8.83 8.61
CA ILE A 307 -20.31 -9.43 7.86
C ILE A 307 -20.80 -10.02 6.54
N GLN A 308 -21.97 -10.64 6.53
CA GLN A 308 -22.59 -11.16 5.31
C GLN A 308 -22.98 -10.03 4.35
N GLU A 309 -23.68 -8.99 4.84
CA GLU A 309 -24.04 -7.81 4.05
C GLU A 309 -22.78 -7.13 3.45
N LEU A 310 -21.72 -6.98 4.24
CA LEU A 310 -20.43 -6.47 3.76
C LEU A 310 -19.77 -7.41 2.75
N ALA A 311 -19.89 -8.73 2.90
CA ALA A 311 -19.32 -9.68 1.97
C ALA A 311 -19.99 -9.58 0.60
N GLU A 312 -21.31 -9.38 0.59
CA GLU A 312 -22.10 -9.11 -0.60
C GLU A 312 -21.71 -7.76 -1.23
N ASP A 313 -21.67 -6.68 -0.45
CA ASP A 313 -21.28 -5.35 -0.95
C ASP A 313 -19.86 -5.30 -1.51
N LEU A 314 -18.91 -5.96 -0.83
CA LEU A 314 -17.52 -6.00 -1.24
C LEU A 314 -17.24 -7.09 -2.28
N MET A 315 -18.24 -7.94 -2.58
CA MET A 315 -18.12 -9.15 -3.41
C MET A 315 -16.96 -10.06 -2.94
N SER A 316 -16.74 -10.14 -1.62
CA SER A 316 -15.63 -10.90 -1.05
C SER A 316 -15.78 -11.09 0.47
N GLU A 317 -16.07 -12.32 0.88
CA GLU A 317 -16.06 -12.73 2.30
C GLU A 317 -14.71 -12.47 2.96
N THR A 318 -13.61 -12.83 2.30
CA THR A 318 -12.26 -12.59 2.83
C THR A 318 -11.99 -11.11 3.11
N ARG A 319 -12.55 -10.19 2.32
CA ARG A 319 -12.44 -8.75 2.57
C ARG A 319 -13.34 -8.32 3.73
N ALA A 320 -14.59 -8.77 3.78
CA ALA A 320 -15.51 -8.48 4.87
C ALA A 320 -15.01 -9.02 6.24
N MET A 321 -14.33 -10.15 6.26
CA MET A 321 -13.74 -10.70 7.49
C MET A 321 -12.64 -9.81 8.09
N LYS A 322 -12.01 -8.91 7.30
CA LYS A 322 -10.97 -7.99 7.82
C LYS A 322 -11.51 -6.93 8.77
N PHE A 323 -12.83 -6.71 8.75
CA PHE A 323 -13.49 -5.71 9.59
C PHE A 323 -13.75 -6.25 11.00
N GLN A 324 -13.93 -7.56 11.14
CA GLN A 324 -14.03 -8.19 12.44
C GLN A 324 -12.74 -7.95 13.24
N ASP A 325 -12.88 -7.41 14.46
CA ASP A 325 -11.80 -6.97 15.32
C ASP A 325 -10.81 -5.97 14.70
N ALA A 326 -11.20 -5.27 13.64
CA ALA A 326 -10.34 -4.24 13.09
C ALA A 326 -10.09 -3.16 14.14
N LYS A 327 -8.81 -2.89 14.40
CA LYS A 327 -8.38 -1.82 15.30
C LYS A 327 -8.73 -0.45 14.75
N ILE A 328 -9.53 0.31 15.51
CA ILE A 328 -10.02 1.65 15.14
C ILE A 328 -9.44 2.75 16.04
N MET A 329 -9.04 2.42 17.28
CA MET A 329 -8.26 3.31 18.15
C MET A 329 -7.11 2.55 18.80
N ARG A 330 -6.08 3.27 19.24
CA ARG A 330 -4.96 2.72 20.00
C ARG A 330 -4.43 3.72 21.01
N LEU A 331 -3.98 3.24 22.15
CA LEU A 331 -3.15 4.03 23.05
C LEU A 331 -1.71 4.06 22.52
N CYS A 332 -1.15 5.25 22.37
CA CYS A 332 0.23 5.48 21.94
C CYS A 332 1.13 5.78 23.13
N ARG A 333 2.42 5.48 23.01
CA ARG A 333 3.43 5.75 24.06
C ARG A 333 3.97 7.16 23.97
N ASN A 334 4.30 7.59 22.76
CA ASN A 334 4.95 8.86 22.53
C ASN A 334 3.94 10.02 22.66
N PRO A 335 4.35 11.15 23.26
CA PRO A 335 3.53 12.35 23.28
C PRO A 335 3.34 12.90 21.88
N HIS A 336 2.14 13.43 21.60
CA HIS A 336 1.87 14.16 20.37
C HIS A 336 2.37 15.61 20.50
N PRO A 337 3.09 16.19 19.51
CA PRO A 337 3.69 17.52 19.64
C PRO A 337 2.69 18.66 19.85
N ARG A 338 1.43 18.51 19.40
CA ARG A 338 0.35 19.48 19.64
C ARG A 338 -0.52 19.19 20.86
N HIS A 339 -0.53 17.93 21.28
CA HIS A 339 -1.42 17.43 22.34
C HIS A 339 -0.62 16.51 23.26
N PRO A 340 0.32 17.08 24.04
CA PRO A 340 1.31 16.32 24.80
C PRO A 340 0.71 15.47 25.91
N ASP A 341 -0.56 15.68 26.28
CA ASP A 341 -1.28 14.91 27.31
C ASP A 341 -2.20 13.83 26.72
N ILE A 342 -2.44 13.85 25.41
CA ILE A 342 -3.30 12.88 24.74
C ILE A 342 -2.48 11.70 24.23
N ARG A 343 -2.96 10.49 24.51
CA ARG A 343 -2.31 9.22 24.13
C ARG A 343 -3.24 8.33 23.31
N LEU A 344 -4.56 8.43 23.47
CA LEU A 344 -5.52 7.61 22.76
C LEU A 344 -5.85 8.23 21.39
N TRP A 345 -5.44 7.57 20.31
CA TRP A 345 -5.56 8.09 18.95
C TRP A 345 -6.27 7.13 17.99
N PRO A 346 -7.08 7.65 17.04
CA PRO A 346 -7.71 6.84 16.01
C PRO A 346 -6.67 6.27 15.03
N THR A 347 -6.91 5.07 14.52
CA THR A 347 -6.13 4.53 13.40
C THR A 347 -6.63 5.12 12.08
N LEU A 348 -5.79 5.09 11.04
CA LEU A 348 -6.15 5.55 9.69
C LEU A 348 -7.42 4.88 9.15
N LYS A 349 -7.71 3.65 9.58
CA LYS A 349 -8.92 2.89 9.19
C LYS A 349 -10.21 3.58 9.64
N TYR A 350 -10.17 4.30 10.76
CA TYR A 350 -11.31 5.03 11.31
C TYR A 350 -11.21 6.54 11.05
N GLN A 351 -10.04 7.13 11.34
CA GLN A 351 -9.78 8.57 11.13
C GLN A 351 -10.05 9.00 9.69
N GLY A 352 -9.57 8.24 8.69
CA GLY A 352 -9.74 8.60 7.29
C GLY A 352 -11.22 8.77 6.90
N PRO A 353 -12.06 7.72 7.03
CA PRO A 353 -13.49 7.80 6.77
C PRO A 353 -14.22 8.86 7.60
N PHE A 354 -13.94 8.94 8.90
CA PHE A 354 -14.60 9.88 9.80
C PHE A 354 -14.31 11.34 9.43
N ASP A 355 -13.04 11.69 9.21
CA ASP A 355 -12.65 13.05 8.86
C ASP A 355 -13.15 13.43 7.47
N ASP A 356 -13.13 12.51 6.49
CA ASP A 356 -13.70 12.78 5.18
C ASP A 356 -15.22 12.96 5.24
N TRP A 357 -15.91 12.28 6.18
CA TRP A 357 -17.34 12.47 6.41
C TRP A 357 -17.62 13.84 7.06
N ALA A 358 -16.89 14.19 8.12
CA ALA A 358 -16.98 15.48 8.80
C ALA A 358 -16.63 16.67 7.89
N LEU A 359 -15.65 16.51 6.99
CA LEU A 359 -15.27 17.52 6.00
C LEU A 359 -16.21 17.60 4.79
N ASN A 360 -17.21 16.72 4.71
CA ASN A 360 -18.06 16.58 3.53
C ASN A 360 -17.24 16.32 2.25
N THR A 361 -16.14 15.57 2.37
CA THR A 361 -15.26 15.23 1.25
C THR A 361 -16.06 14.55 0.15
N SER A 362 -16.04 15.14 -1.03
CA SER A 362 -16.77 14.60 -2.18
C SER A 362 -15.93 13.60 -2.98
N HIS A 363 -14.61 13.84 -3.06
CA HIS A 363 -13.70 13.06 -3.90
C HIS A 363 -12.36 12.82 -3.20
N VAL A 364 -11.95 11.56 -3.23
CA VAL A 364 -10.68 11.07 -2.71
C VAL A 364 -9.79 10.72 -3.89
N VAL A 365 -8.92 11.66 -4.30
CA VAL A 365 -7.95 11.41 -5.38
C VAL A 365 -6.57 11.16 -4.78
N ARG A 366 -6.08 9.91 -4.86
CA ARG A 366 -4.87 9.47 -4.14
C ARG A 366 -4.07 8.40 -4.88
N GLY A 367 -2.95 7.97 -4.29
CA GLY A 367 -2.15 6.85 -4.80
C GLY A 367 -2.82 5.49 -4.57
N ALA A 368 -2.62 4.58 -5.52
CA ALA A 368 -3.10 3.19 -5.49
C ALA A 368 -2.58 2.33 -4.33
N ASP A 369 -1.62 2.79 -3.55
CA ASP A 369 -1.12 2.15 -2.34
C ASP A 369 -2.17 2.05 -1.22
N LEU A 370 -3.16 2.94 -1.21
CA LEU A 370 -4.19 3.00 -0.18
C LEU A 370 -5.54 2.41 -0.62
N ILE A 371 -5.59 1.68 -1.73
CA ILE A 371 -6.83 1.10 -2.25
C ILE A 371 -7.55 0.22 -1.21
N ASP A 372 -6.80 -0.60 -0.47
CA ASP A 372 -7.33 -1.46 0.60
C ASP A 372 -7.98 -0.66 1.75
N GLN A 373 -7.64 0.63 1.92
CA GLN A 373 -8.23 1.48 2.95
C GLN A 373 -9.62 2.00 2.56
N GLU A 374 -10.00 1.93 1.29
CA GLU A 374 -11.34 2.30 0.83
C GLU A 374 -12.42 1.38 1.41
N ASP A 375 -12.10 0.11 1.66
CA ASP A 375 -13.01 -0.87 2.28
C ASP A 375 -13.65 -0.31 3.56
N PHE A 376 -12.88 0.41 4.39
CA PHE A 376 -13.39 1.04 5.60
C PHE A 376 -14.42 2.15 5.33
N TYR A 377 -14.33 2.87 4.22
CA TYR A 377 -15.33 3.86 3.85
C TYR A 377 -16.65 3.19 3.43
N HIS A 378 -16.57 2.10 2.66
CA HIS A 378 -17.74 1.29 2.28
C HIS A 378 -18.43 0.63 3.47
N PHE A 379 -17.72 0.46 4.60
CA PHE A 379 -18.34 0.08 5.86
C PHE A 379 -18.90 1.30 6.61
N PHE A 380 -18.06 2.28 6.95
CA PHE A 380 -18.48 3.35 7.85
C PHE A 380 -19.61 4.22 7.28
N TYR A 381 -19.60 4.55 5.99
CA TYR A 381 -20.63 5.42 5.42
C TYR A 381 -22.04 4.82 5.46
N PRO A 382 -22.30 3.64 4.84
CA PRO A 382 -23.65 3.09 4.81
C PRO A 382 -24.09 2.42 6.11
N TYR A 383 -23.17 1.84 6.91
CA TYR A 383 -23.53 1.08 8.11
C TYR A 383 -23.44 1.88 9.41
N VAL A 384 -22.66 2.96 9.44
CA VAL A 384 -22.42 3.76 10.65
C VAL A 384 -22.94 5.18 10.49
N PHE A 385 -22.32 5.97 9.62
CA PHE A 385 -22.57 7.41 9.51
C PHE A 385 -23.97 7.75 8.99
N SER A 386 -24.57 6.89 8.17
CA SER A 386 -25.97 6.98 7.75
C SER A 386 -26.96 7.01 8.93
N ASN A 387 -26.58 6.47 10.08
CA ASN A 387 -27.38 6.48 11.31
C ASN A 387 -27.11 7.70 12.21
N TRP A 388 -26.15 8.56 11.86
CA TRP A 388 -25.74 9.75 12.64
C TRP A 388 -26.17 11.05 11.96
N SER A 389 -27.44 11.09 11.53
CA SER A 389 -28.01 12.24 10.82
C SER A 389 -28.10 13.50 11.67
N ASP A 390 -28.06 13.36 13.00
CA ASP A 390 -28.00 14.44 13.98
C ASP A 390 -26.66 15.19 13.98
N TRP A 391 -25.60 14.54 13.52
CA TRP A 391 -24.25 15.09 13.55
C TRP A 391 -23.84 15.68 12.21
N HIS A 392 -24.07 14.92 11.13
CA HIS A 392 -23.82 15.40 9.78
C HIS A 392 -24.84 14.81 8.81
N SER A 393 -25.47 15.67 8.01
CA SER A 393 -26.56 15.27 7.12
C SER A 393 -26.08 14.59 5.84
N ASN A 394 -24.84 14.85 5.39
CA ASN A 394 -24.27 14.14 4.25
C ASN A 394 -23.63 12.82 4.68
N SER A 395 -24.27 11.70 4.32
CA SER A 395 -23.73 10.34 4.45
C SER A 395 -23.37 9.71 3.11
N GLN A 396 -23.24 10.52 2.04
CA GLN A 396 -22.87 10.01 0.74
C GLN A 396 -21.37 9.71 0.69
N LEU A 397 -21.05 8.46 0.36
CA LEU A 397 -19.70 7.97 0.14
C LEU A 397 -18.93 8.86 -0.85
N PRO A 398 -17.67 9.25 -0.57
CA PRO A 398 -16.83 9.96 -1.51
C PRO A 398 -16.55 9.09 -2.72
N VAL A 399 -16.34 9.72 -3.88
CA VAL A 399 -15.85 8.99 -5.06
C VAL A 399 -14.34 8.85 -4.95
N PHE A 400 -13.82 7.66 -5.24
CA PHE A 400 -12.39 7.38 -5.16
C PHE A 400 -11.76 7.29 -6.54
N LEU A 401 -10.64 8.00 -6.72
CA LEU A 401 -9.83 7.96 -7.92
C LEU A 401 -8.38 7.69 -7.55
N TYR A 402 -7.76 6.76 -8.28
CA TYR A 402 -6.40 6.32 -8.00
C TYR A 402 -5.45 6.64 -9.15
N TRP A 403 -4.30 7.22 -8.81
CA TRP A 403 -3.13 7.22 -9.70
C TRP A 403 -2.20 6.04 -9.37
N PRO A 404 -1.46 5.52 -10.36
CA PRO A 404 -0.58 4.36 -10.17
C PRO A 404 0.61 4.67 -9.25
N ARG A 405 1.23 3.62 -8.70
CA ARG A 405 2.44 3.77 -7.90
C ARG A 405 3.63 4.19 -8.76
N PHE A 406 4.43 5.11 -8.24
CA PHE A 406 5.67 5.57 -8.86
C PHE A 406 6.88 5.07 -8.06
N ASN A 407 7.75 4.29 -8.71
CA ASN A 407 9.04 3.90 -8.16
C ASN A 407 10.13 4.72 -8.87
N PHE A 408 11.03 5.31 -8.09
CA PHE A 408 12.21 5.97 -8.62
C PHE A 408 13.39 5.00 -8.48
N ILE A 409 14.11 4.77 -9.56
CA ILE A 409 15.08 3.67 -9.62
C ILE A 409 16.40 4.17 -9.16
N ASP A 410 17.13 3.25 -8.54
CA ASP A 410 18.46 3.51 -8.01
C ASP A 410 18.46 4.63 -6.98
N MET A 411 17.29 5.14 -6.55
CA MET A 411 17.23 6.08 -5.44
C MET A 411 17.71 5.44 -4.15
N ASP A 412 17.59 4.12 -4.00
CA ASP A 412 18.24 3.40 -2.91
C ASP A 412 19.77 3.45 -2.97
N LYS A 413 20.36 3.64 -4.15
CA LYS A 413 21.81 3.86 -4.31
C LYS A 413 22.25 5.26 -3.91
N TYR A 414 21.38 6.26 -4.08
CA TYR A 414 21.70 7.67 -3.82
C TYR A 414 21.19 8.17 -2.46
N LEU A 415 20.12 7.57 -1.95
CA LEU A 415 19.45 7.89 -0.69
C LEU A 415 19.31 6.59 0.11
N SER A 416 20.41 6.22 0.75
CA SER A 416 20.44 5.18 1.77
C SER A 416 21.28 5.59 2.96
N PHE A 417 20.99 4.99 4.10
CA PHE A 417 21.84 5.07 5.27
C PHE A 417 22.02 3.68 5.87
N GLU A 418 23.13 3.46 6.56
CA GLU A 418 23.32 2.29 7.40
C GLU A 418 22.75 2.57 8.77
N ASP A 419 21.76 1.78 9.19
CA ASP A 419 21.19 1.91 10.53
C ASP A 419 22.25 1.50 11.56
N PRO A 420 22.74 2.41 12.41
CA PRO A 420 23.82 2.11 13.34
C PRO A 420 23.42 1.09 14.41
N LYS A 421 22.12 0.88 14.65
CA LYS A 421 21.64 -0.13 15.61
C LYS A 421 21.62 -1.53 15.01
N THR A 422 21.33 -1.65 13.73
CA THR A 422 21.07 -2.95 13.09
C THR A 422 22.12 -3.33 12.04
N GLY A 423 23.03 -2.42 11.67
CA GLY A 423 23.99 -2.59 10.57
C GLY A 423 23.33 -2.74 9.20
N LYS A 424 22.00 -2.54 9.11
CA LYS A 424 21.24 -2.76 7.88
C LYS A 424 21.18 -1.47 7.08
N THR A 425 21.48 -1.57 5.79
CA THR A 425 21.23 -0.45 4.88
C THR A 425 19.75 -0.29 4.58
N ILE A 426 19.24 0.91 4.83
CA ILE A 426 17.89 1.33 4.51
C ILE A 426 17.99 2.28 3.32
N GLY A 427 17.62 1.78 2.14
CA GLY A 427 17.52 2.57 0.91
C GLY A 427 16.08 2.91 0.55
N ILE A 428 15.91 4.04 -0.16
CA ILE A 428 14.61 4.53 -0.59
C ILE A 428 14.37 4.18 -2.06
N ASN A 429 13.60 3.13 -2.31
CA ASN A 429 13.12 2.77 -3.66
C ASN A 429 11.76 3.39 -4.02
N THR A 430 11.11 4.02 -3.04
CA THR A 430 9.79 4.64 -3.14
C THR A 430 9.78 5.94 -2.38
N MET A 431 8.93 6.90 -2.71
CA MET A 431 8.85 8.21 -2.01
C MET A 431 8.17 8.11 -0.63
N SER A 432 8.64 7.21 0.23
CA SER A 432 8.09 6.94 1.55
C SER A 432 8.53 8.02 2.55
N SER A 433 7.57 8.78 3.08
CA SER A 433 7.77 9.76 4.15
C SER A 433 8.45 9.15 5.38
N SER A 434 8.00 7.98 5.82
CA SER A 434 8.59 7.31 6.99
C SER A 434 10.03 6.86 6.76
N ALA A 435 10.39 6.47 5.54
CA ALA A 435 11.78 6.15 5.20
C ALA A 435 12.63 7.43 5.15
N LEU A 436 12.13 8.50 4.54
CA LEU A 436 12.79 9.80 4.51
C LEU A 436 13.01 10.38 5.92
N SER A 437 12.03 10.25 6.81
CA SER A 437 12.13 10.70 8.20
C SER A 437 13.26 10.01 8.97
N LYS A 438 13.60 8.77 8.60
CA LYS A 438 14.76 8.06 9.14
C LYS A 438 16.06 8.54 8.47
N ILE A 439 16.08 8.68 7.14
CA ILE A 439 17.27 9.13 6.40
C ILE A 439 17.71 10.53 6.82
N VAL A 440 16.79 11.48 6.88
CA VAL A 440 17.13 12.89 7.12
C VAL A 440 17.86 13.09 8.45
N LYS A 441 17.63 12.23 9.45
CA LYS A 441 18.25 12.36 10.78
C LYS A 441 19.74 12.03 10.78
N ASN A 442 20.24 11.39 9.73
CA ASN A 442 21.62 10.93 9.62
C ASN A 442 22.43 11.86 8.69
N PRO A 443 23.77 11.84 8.79
CA PRO A 443 24.63 12.49 7.80
C PRO A 443 24.31 12.02 6.36
N PRO A 444 24.42 12.90 5.35
CA PRO A 444 24.84 14.30 5.44
C PRO A 444 23.74 15.28 5.87
N PHE A 445 22.51 14.81 6.08
CA PHE A 445 21.35 15.69 6.26
C PHE A 445 21.20 16.23 7.69
N ASN A 446 21.55 15.45 8.73
CA ASN A 446 21.58 15.88 10.14
C ASN A 446 20.29 16.61 10.61
N GLY A 447 19.13 16.13 10.17
CA GLY A 447 17.80 16.67 10.46
C GLY A 447 17.36 17.80 9.51
N ASN A 448 18.23 18.28 8.63
CA ASN A 448 17.92 19.36 7.70
C ASN A 448 17.04 18.87 6.53
N TRP A 449 15.76 19.22 6.57
CA TRP A 449 14.82 18.98 5.47
C TRP A 449 15.02 19.90 4.26
N GLU A 450 15.77 20.98 4.42
CA GLU A 450 16.13 21.93 3.37
C GLU A 450 17.46 21.58 2.72
N HIS A 451 17.52 20.38 2.16
CA HIS A 451 18.70 19.87 1.48
C HIS A 451 18.41 19.50 0.02
N GLU A 452 19.27 19.92 -0.90
CA GLU A 452 19.06 19.72 -2.33
C GLU A 452 19.05 18.24 -2.75
N ASP A 453 19.76 17.36 -2.07
CA ASP A 453 19.76 15.94 -2.41
C ASP A 453 18.52 15.16 -1.95
N LEU A 454 17.65 15.75 -1.12
CA LEU A 454 16.40 15.10 -0.73
C LEU A 454 15.40 15.09 -1.90
N PRO A 455 14.54 14.08 -2.03
CA PRO A 455 13.58 13.98 -3.12
C PRO A 455 12.26 14.71 -2.77
N THR A 456 12.39 15.94 -2.26
CA THR A 456 11.30 16.78 -1.74
C THR A 456 10.92 17.89 -2.72
N ILE A 457 9.73 18.47 -2.55
CA ILE A 457 9.31 19.66 -3.29
C ILE A 457 10.27 20.81 -3.01
N ASN A 458 10.60 21.03 -1.74
CA ASN A 458 11.58 22.03 -1.36
C ASN A 458 12.95 21.85 -2.03
N SER A 459 13.44 20.62 -2.18
CA SER A 459 14.69 20.37 -2.92
C SER A 459 14.63 20.87 -4.36
N LEU A 460 13.50 20.66 -5.06
CA LEU A 460 13.32 21.20 -6.42
C LEU A 460 13.36 22.73 -6.42
N ARG A 461 12.74 23.36 -5.42
CA ARG A 461 12.77 24.81 -5.23
C ARG A 461 14.21 25.31 -5.00
N LEU A 462 14.97 24.66 -4.11
CA LEU A 462 16.38 25.00 -3.84
C LEU A 462 17.27 24.85 -5.08
N LYS A 463 16.99 23.86 -5.93
CA LYS A 463 17.66 23.66 -7.23
C LYS A 463 17.27 24.67 -8.30
N GLY A 464 16.36 25.61 -8.00
CA GLY A 464 15.93 26.67 -8.91
C GLY A 464 14.90 26.24 -9.96
N TYR A 465 14.28 25.06 -9.82
CA TYR A 465 13.16 24.68 -10.69
C TYR A 465 11.98 25.64 -10.48
N LYS A 466 11.17 25.82 -11.51
CA LYS A 466 9.91 26.59 -11.41
C LYS A 466 8.72 25.63 -11.25
N PRO A 467 7.66 26.00 -10.50
CA PRO A 467 6.47 25.16 -10.37
C PRO A 467 5.88 24.70 -11.71
N ALA A 468 5.84 25.60 -12.69
CA ALA A 468 5.35 25.31 -14.03
C ALA A 468 6.17 24.22 -14.75
N GLU A 469 7.48 24.13 -14.49
CA GLU A 469 8.35 23.09 -15.07
C GLU A 469 8.08 21.74 -14.44
N VAL A 470 7.91 21.70 -13.11
CA VAL A 470 7.54 20.48 -12.38
C VAL A 470 6.15 19.99 -12.79
N LYS A 471 5.18 20.91 -12.90
CA LYS A 471 3.82 20.62 -13.38
C LYS A 471 3.86 20.05 -14.80
N ARG A 472 4.58 20.70 -15.73
CA ARG A 472 4.81 20.18 -17.10
C ARG A 472 5.50 18.81 -17.10
N TRP A 473 6.50 18.61 -16.24
CA TRP A 473 7.20 17.33 -16.15
C TRP A 473 6.25 16.21 -15.77
N TRP A 474 5.49 16.38 -14.68
CA TRP A 474 4.49 15.40 -14.25
C TRP A 474 3.51 15.07 -15.38
N PHE A 475 2.96 16.09 -16.05
CA PHE A 475 2.02 15.87 -17.15
C PHE A 475 2.63 15.17 -18.36
N SER A 476 3.87 15.48 -18.73
CA SER A 476 4.56 14.80 -19.84
C SER A 476 4.68 13.28 -19.60
N LYS A 477 4.71 12.83 -18.34
CA LYS A 477 4.74 11.39 -17.99
C LYS A 477 3.39 10.72 -18.16
N PHE A 478 2.29 11.44 -17.90
CA PHE A 478 0.93 10.95 -18.19
C PHE A 478 0.66 10.89 -19.70
N GLU A 479 1.18 11.82 -20.50
CA GLU A 479 0.96 11.82 -21.95
C GLU A 479 1.79 10.76 -22.69
N LYS A 480 3.09 10.65 -22.40
CA LYS A 480 4.01 9.82 -23.21
C LYS A 480 3.88 8.30 -23.06
N LYS A 481 3.25 7.81 -21.99
CA LYS A 481 3.28 6.37 -21.66
C LYS A 481 1.91 5.67 -21.71
N TYR A 482 0.83 6.42 -21.90
CA TYR A 482 -0.53 5.89 -22.03
C TYR A 482 -1.19 6.26 -23.36
N ALA A 483 -0.42 6.80 -24.30
CA ALA A 483 -0.86 7.06 -25.66
C ALA A 483 -0.43 5.97 -26.66
N THR A 484 0.53 5.11 -26.32
CA THR A 484 1.27 4.33 -27.33
C THR A 484 1.25 2.80 -27.20
N SER A 485 0.46 2.21 -26.29
CA SER A 485 0.19 0.76 -26.37
C SER A 485 -1.09 0.27 -25.68
N TYR A 486 -1.68 1.07 -24.80
CA TYR A 486 -3.01 0.82 -24.22
C TYR A 486 -3.67 2.19 -24.08
N GLY A 487 -4.92 2.33 -24.53
CA GLY A 487 -5.62 3.62 -24.62
C GLY A 487 -5.53 4.45 -23.34
N ARG A 488 -5.53 5.79 -23.51
CA ARG A 488 -5.58 6.89 -22.53
C ARG A 488 -5.32 6.54 -21.05
N ALA A 489 -4.45 7.32 -20.39
CA ALA A 489 -4.29 7.27 -18.92
C ALA A 489 -5.61 7.60 -18.22
N GLU A 490 -6.44 6.60 -17.92
CA GLU A 490 -7.62 6.78 -17.10
C GLU A 490 -7.23 6.60 -15.64
N LEU A 491 -7.65 7.54 -14.78
CA LEU A 491 -7.56 7.35 -13.34
C LEU A 491 -8.41 6.14 -12.98
N LEU A 492 -7.83 5.23 -12.19
CA LEU A 492 -8.50 3.99 -11.85
C LEU A 492 -9.60 4.26 -10.83
N ARG A 493 -10.76 3.66 -11.06
CA ARG A 493 -11.83 3.58 -10.08
C ARG A 493 -11.72 2.29 -9.29
N TYR A 494 -12.24 2.30 -8.07
CA TYR A 494 -12.41 1.07 -7.31
C TYR A 494 -13.41 0.15 -8.03
N PRO A 495 -13.19 -1.17 -8.13
CA PRO A 495 -14.05 -2.08 -8.89
C PRO A 495 -15.55 -2.00 -8.55
N LEU A 496 -15.90 -1.59 -7.33
CA LEU A 496 -17.29 -1.47 -6.86
C LEU A 496 -18.01 -0.19 -7.31
N GLN A 497 -17.30 0.79 -7.87
CA GLN A 497 -17.87 2.10 -8.23
C GLN A 497 -18.43 2.19 -9.65
N GLU A 498 -18.17 1.20 -10.51
CA GLU A 498 -18.75 1.13 -11.86
C GLU A 498 -20.03 0.30 -11.87
N ARG A 499 -21.13 0.90 -11.39
CA ARG A 499 -22.49 0.37 -11.60
C ARG A 499 -23.12 0.98 -12.86
N ASN A 500 -23.82 0.15 -13.62
CA ASN A 500 -24.72 0.53 -14.68
C ASN A 500 -25.95 1.25 -14.10
N LYS A 501 -26.72 1.94 -14.97
CA LYS A 501 -27.95 2.65 -14.57
C LYS A 501 -29.04 1.75 -13.97
N ASP A 502 -28.97 0.45 -14.23
CA ASP A 502 -29.87 -0.57 -13.69
C ASP A 502 -29.35 -1.21 -12.40
N GLY A 503 -28.22 -0.73 -11.86
CA GLY A 503 -27.60 -1.26 -10.63
C GLY A 503 -26.66 -2.44 -10.83
N SER A 504 -26.55 -2.99 -12.05
CA SER A 504 -25.62 -4.09 -12.37
C SER A 504 -24.16 -3.60 -12.44
N VAL A 505 -23.19 -4.45 -12.09
CA VAL A 505 -21.75 -4.09 -12.04
C VAL A 505 -21.10 -4.33 -13.41
N ASN A 506 -20.35 -3.35 -13.93
CA ASN A 506 -19.61 -3.53 -15.17
C ASN A 506 -18.26 -4.22 -14.91
N PHE A 507 -18.16 -5.51 -15.22
CA PHE A 507 -16.91 -6.26 -15.13
C PHE A 507 -15.95 -6.06 -16.32
N ASN A 508 -16.32 -5.25 -17.32
CA ASN A 508 -15.57 -5.10 -18.56
C ASN A 508 -15.19 -3.64 -18.84
N LYS A 509 -13.96 -3.27 -18.44
CA LYS A 509 -13.02 -2.43 -19.21
C LYS A 509 -11.68 -2.32 -18.48
N ASN A 510 -10.64 -2.91 -19.07
CA ASN A 510 -9.22 -2.64 -18.81
C ASN A 510 -8.71 -2.81 -17.36
N TRP A 511 -8.66 -4.05 -16.91
CA TRP A 511 -7.75 -4.40 -15.82
C TRP A 511 -6.29 -4.32 -16.32
N TYR A 512 -5.49 -3.39 -15.79
CA TYR A 512 -4.09 -3.20 -16.20
C TYR A 512 -3.17 -4.30 -15.64
N HIS A 513 -2.70 -5.22 -16.50
CA HIS A 513 -1.93 -6.40 -16.14
C HIS A 513 -0.44 -6.39 -16.57
N GLY A 514 0.16 -5.23 -16.83
CA GLY A 514 1.57 -5.16 -17.26
C GLY A 514 2.57 -4.86 -16.13
N ARG A 515 3.53 -5.76 -15.86
CA ARG A 515 4.83 -5.39 -15.26
C ARG A 515 5.79 -5.04 -16.39
N GLY A 516 6.60 -3.99 -16.23
CA GLY A 516 7.59 -3.61 -17.24
C GLY A 516 8.78 -2.85 -16.66
N ILE A 517 9.93 -2.99 -17.33
CA ILE A 517 11.19 -2.29 -17.02
C ILE A 517 11.45 -1.27 -18.13
N ILE A 518 11.71 0.01 -17.80
CA ILE A 518 12.13 1.02 -18.77
C ILE A 518 13.56 1.45 -18.52
N LYS A 519 14.38 1.55 -19.57
CA LYS A 519 15.67 2.26 -19.50
C LYS A 519 15.50 3.73 -19.88
N VAL A 520 15.87 4.65 -19.00
CA VAL A 520 15.95 6.08 -19.29
C VAL A 520 17.30 6.61 -18.79
N ASN A 521 18.18 7.05 -19.69
CA ASN A 521 19.48 7.67 -19.36
C ASN A 521 20.34 6.86 -18.36
N GLY A 522 20.28 5.53 -18.44
CA GLY A 522 21.02 4.59 -17.59
C GLY A 522 20.26 4.07 -16.35
N LEU A 523 19.05 4.55 -16.07
CA LEU A 523 18.21 4.14 -14.93
C LEU A 523 17.06 3.20 -15.38
N ASN A 524 16.83 2.12 -14.63
CA ASN A 524 15.90 1.01 -14.98
C ASN A 524 14.52 1.03 -14.25
N ILE A 525 13.52 1.80 -14.72
CA ILE A 525 12.18 2.01 -14.11
C ILE A 525 11.35 0.73 -14.05
N ASN A 526 11.19 0.13 -12.86
CA ASN A 526 10.27 -0.97 -12.59
C ASN A 526 8.87 -0.47 -12.22
N PHE A 527 7.88 -0.84 -13.04
CA PHE A 527 6.47 -0.59 -12.78
C PHE A 527 5.81 -1.80 -12.10
N ILE A 528 5.05 -1.55 -11.04
CA ILE A 528 4.20 -2.56 -10.38
C ILE A 528 2.76 -2.01 -10.42
N PRO A 529 1.81 -2.72 -11.06
CA PRO A 529 0.43 -2.27 -11.10
C PRO A 529 -0.20 -2.15 -9.69
N PRO A 530 -1.24 -1.30 -9.54
CA PRO A 530 -1.96 -0.95 -8.30
C PRO A 530 -2.39 -2.13 -7.44
N VAL A 531 -2.76 -3.22 -8.11
CA VAL A 531 -3.23 -4.41 -7.45
C VAL A 531 -1.95 -5.05 -6.88
N LYS A 532 -1.77 -5.01 -5.55
CA LYS A 532 -1.21 -6.20 -4.87
C LYS A 532 -2.08 -7.29 -5.44
N SER A 533 -1.56 -8.04 -6.39
CA SER A 533 -2.25 -9.10 -7.11
C SER A 533 -3.45 -9.54 -6.29
N PHE A 534 -4.66 -9.56 -6.86
CA PHE A 534 -5.49 -10.73 -6.60
C PHE A 534 -4.49 -11.86 -6.80
N ARG A 535 -3.92 -12.38 -5.72
CA ARG A 535 -3.09 -13.56 -5.81
C ARG A 535 -4.17 -14.49 -6.30
N LYS A 536 -4.15 -14.82 -7.60
CA LYS A 536 -4.82 -16.02 -8.10
C LYS A 536 -4.56 -17.03 -6.98
N PRO A 537 -5.60 -17.46 -6.24
CA PRO A 537 -5.34 -18.15 -4.98
C PRO A 537 -4.40 -19.29 -5.37
N LYS A 538 -3.23 -19.32 -4.74
CA LYS A 538 -2.22 -20.25 -5.25
C LYS A 538 -2.86 -21.61 -5.04
N PHE A 539 -2.85 -22.49 -6.04
CA PHE A 539 -3.48 -23.80 -5.90
C PHE A 539 -3.04 -24.53 -4.63
N GLN A 540 -1.79 -24.31 -4.16
CA GLN A 540 -1.27 -24.78 -2.87
C GLN A 540 -2.10 -24.38 -1.63
N ASP A 541 -2.79 -23.24 -1.68
CA ASP A 541 -3.57 -22.65 -0.57
C ASP A 541 -5.08 -22.96 -0.70
N MET A 542 -5.51 -23.60 -1.81
CA MET A 542 -6.89 -24.05 -2.03
C MET A 542 -7.07 -25.51 -1.62
N ASN A 543 -8.23 -25.83 -1.03
CA ASN A 543 -8.67 -27.21 -0.83
C ASN A 543 -9.23 -27.81 -2.14
N TYR A 544 -9.59 -29.10 -2.11
CA TYR A 544 -10.00 -29.85 -3.30
C TYR A 544 -11.30 -29.31 -3.94
N GLU A 545 -12.32 -29.01 -3.13
CA GLU A 545 -13.59 -28.43 -3.57
C GLU A 545 -13.40 -27.03 -4.19
N GLU A 546 -12.59 -26.19 -3.54
CA GLU A 546 -12.22 -24.85 -4.03
C GLU A 546 -11.45 -24.92 -5.36
N THR A 547 -10.59 -25.93 -5.51
CA THR A 547 -9.82 -26.18 -6.74
C THR A 547 -10.74 -26.55 -7.90
N ILE A 548 -11.72 -27.44 -7.67
CA ILE A 548 -12.71 -27.84 -8.69
C ILE A 548 -13.62 -26.65 -9.06
N GLY A 549 -14.16 -25.93 -8.07
CA GLY A 549 -15.01 -24.77 -8.31
C GLY A 549 -14.31 -23.68 -9.14
N TYR A 550 -13.03 -23.41 -8.83
CA TYR A 550 -12.23 -22.46 -9.59
C TYR A 550 -11.99 -22.91 -11.04
N LEU A 551 -11.66 -24.18 -11.27
CA LEU A 551 -11.39 -24.71 -12.61
C LEU A 551 -12.66 -24.78 -13.47
N ASN A 552 -13.80 -25.20 -12.90
CA ASN A 552 -15.09 -25.22 -13.60
C ASN A 552 -15.52 -23.79 -14.00
N ASN A 553 -15.33 -22.81 -13.12
CA ASN A 553 -15.60 -21.41 -13.43
C ASN A 553 -14.68 -20.90 -14.55
N LEU A 554 -13.39 -21.25 -14.52
CA LEU A 554 -12.41 -20.88 -15.55
C LEU A 554 -12.79 -21.41 -16.94
N VAL A 555 -13.32 -22.64 -17.01
CA VAL A 555 -13.76 -23.29 -18.25
C VAL A 555 -15.10 -22.72 -18.72
N GLN A 556 -16.08 -22.57 -17.83
CA GLN A 556 -17.43 -22.08 -18.17
C GLN A 556 -17.46 -20.60 -18.56
N ASN A 557 -16.64 -19.76 -17.92
CA ASN A 557 -16.57 -18.32 -18.17
C ASN A 557 -15.41 -17.93 -19.09
N CYS A 558 -14.92 -18.88 -19.89
CA CYS A 558 -13.88 -18.66 -20.89
C CYS A 558 -14.35 -17.55 -21.87
N PRO A 559 -13.76 -16.33 -21.86
CA PRO A 559 -14.44 -15.15 -22.43
C PRO A 559 -14.46 -15.08 -23.96
N LYS A 560 -13.86 -16.05 -24.67
CA LYS A 560 -13.80 -16.12 -26.14
C LYS A 560 -13.67 -17.57 -26.60
N ASP A 561 -14.07 -17.84 -27.84
CA ASP A 561 -13.65 -19.06 -28.55
C ASP A 561 -12.12 -19.16 -28.48
N ILE A 562 -11.61 -20.28 -27.96
CA ILE A 562 -10.18 -20.53 -27.72
C ILE A 562 -9.35 -20.36 -29.01
N ASN A 563 -10.00 -20.49 -30.18
CA ASN A 563 -9.38 -20.27 -31.49
C ASN A 563 -9.02 -18.79 -31.77
N GLN A 564 -9.50 -17.85 -30.96
CA GLN A 564 -9.24 -16.41 -31.08
C GLN A 564 -8.18 -15.90 -30.09
N TRP A 565 -7.59 -16.79 -29.31
CA TRP A 565 -6.60 -16.43 -28.30
C TRP A 565 -5.24 -16.21 -28.93
N ASP A 566 -4.49 -15.25 -28.40
CA ASP A 566 -3.07 -15.15 -28.70
C ASP A 566 -2.25 -16.20 -27.93
N SER A 567 -0.99 -16.38 -28.33
CA SER A 567 -0.10 -17.40 -27.76
C SER A 567 0.13 -17.21 -26.26
N SER A 568 0.11 -15.96 -25.77
CA SER A 568 0.31 -15.64 -24.36
C SER A 568 -0.92 -16.00 -23.54
N GLU A 569 -2.12 -15.70 -24.05
CA GLU A 569 -3.39 -16.04 -23.41
C GLU A 569 -3.55 -17.56 -23.27
N PHE A 570 -3.19 -18.30 -24.33
CA PHE A 570 -3.22 -19.76 -24.34
C PHE A 570 -2.19 -20.39 -23.39
N GLU A 571 -0.94 -19.92 -23.38
CA GLU A 571 0.09 -20.42 -22.46
C GLU A 571 -0.26 -20.16 -20.99
N ASP A 572 -0.82 -19.00 -20.67
CA ASP A 572 -1.23 -18.67 -19.30
C ASP A 572 -2.39 -19.55 -18.84
N PHE A 573 -3.38 -19.81 -19.70
CA PHE A 573 -4.47 -20.73 -19.41
C PHE A 573 -3.97 -22.17 -19.19
N MET A 574 -3.15 -22.69 -20.11
CA MET A 574 -2.60 -24.04 -20.01
C MET A 574 -1.69 -24.22 -18.78
N THR A 575 -0.93 -23.19 -18.43
CA THR A 575 -0.10 -23.19 -17.21
C THR A 575 -0.94 -23.26 -15.95
N ASN A 576 -2.09 -22.56 -15.90
CA ASN A 576 -2.99 -22.58 -14.75
C ASN A 576 -3.77 -23.90 -14.67
N LEU A 577 -4.24 -24.41 -15.81
CA LEU A 577 -4.91 -25.70 -15.91
C LEU A 577 -3.97 -26.84 -15.46
N SER A 578 -2.72 -26.87 -15.95
CA SER A 578 -1.71 -27.87 -15.57
C SER A 578 -1.42 -27.88 -14.07
N LYS A 579 -1.35 -26.70 -13.43
CA LYS A 579 -1.12 -26.58 -11.98
C LYS A 579 -2.33 -26.97 -11.13
N GLY A 580 -3.54 -26.81 -11.64
CA GLY A 580 -4.77 -27.30 -10.99
C GLY A 580 -4.91 -28.82 -11.14
N MET A 581 -4.62 -29.35 -12.33
CA MET A 581 -4.68 -30.76 -12.68
C MET A 581 -3.75 -31.63 -11.82
N SER A 582 -2.59 -31.12 -11.38
CA SER A 582 -1.68 -31.86 -10.49
C SER A 582 -2.25 -32.16 -9.10
N LYS A 583 -3.45 -31.64 -8.77
CA LYS A 583 -4.16 -31.86 -7.51
C LYS A 583 -5.45 -32.68 -7.66
N LEU A 584 -5.86 -33.03 -8.87
CA LEU A 584 -7.13 -33.71 -9.17
C LEU A 584 -6.90 -35.17 -9.56
N ARG A 585 -7.91 -36.03 -9.40
CA ARG A 585 -7.91 -37.36 -10.02
C ARG A 585 -8.50 -37.22 -11.42
N LEU A 586 -8.00 -38.01 -12.37
CA LEU A 586 -8.33 -37.94 -13.81
C LEU A 586 -9.83 -38.11 -14.14
N GLY A 587 -10.68 -38.49 -13.19
CA GLY A 587 -12.13 -38.68 -13.36
C GLY A 587 -13.03 -37.55 -12.86
N ASP A 588 -12.48 -36.52 -12.21
CA ASP A 588 -13.28 -35.52 -11.48
C ASP A 588 -13.62 -34.27 -12.31
N LEU A 589 -13.08 -34.17 -13.53
CA LEU A 589 -13.37 -33.10 -14.48
C LEU A 589 -14.42 -33.59 -15.48
N GLN A 590 -15.64 -33.06 -15.40
CA GLN A 590 -16.60 -33.17 -16.49
C GLN A 590 -16.22 -32.17 -17.59
N PHE A 591 -15.58 -32.66 -18.64
CA PHE A 591 -15.16 -31.89 -19.80
C PHE A 591 -16.29 -31.68 -20.81
#